data_AF-A0A3B8WGJ9-F1
#
_entry.id   AF-A0A3B8WGJ9-F1
#
_cell.length_a   1.000
_cell.length_b   1.000
_cell.length_c   1.000
_cell.angle_alpha   90.00
_cell.angle_beta   90.00
_cell.angle_gamma   90.00
#
_symmetry.space_group_name_H-M   'P 1'
#
loop_
_entity.id
_entity.type
_entity.pdbx_description
1 polymer ?
#
loop_
_entity_poly.entity_id
_entity_poly.type
_entity_poly.pdbx_seq_one_letter_code
_entity_poly.pdbx_strand_id
1 'polypeptide(L)' 'QFQRFLFEHSQVRGAWVQLGESFKEITGQAPYPDSVRELLGESLVASVLMSSTLKFKGTLSLQAAGEGTLST' A
#
# COMPACT_ATOMS: atom_id res chain seq x y z
N GLN A 1 3.91 -8.49 -5.67
CA GLN A 1 5.21 -8.23 -6.29
C GLN A 1 5.57 -6.74 -6.18
N PHE A 2 6.85 -6.43 -6.03
CA PHE A 2 7.37 -5.06 -5.93
C PHE A 2 8.59 -4.93 -6.83
N GLN A 3 8.63 -3.94 -7.72
CA GLN A 3 9.72 -3.74 -8.66
C GLN A 3 10.08 -2.26 -8.79
N ARG A 4 11.36 -1.93 -8.62
CA ARG A 4 11.87 -0.57 -8.82
C ARG A 4 12.40 -0.45 -10.24
N PHE A 5 12.20 0.71 -10.84
CA PHE A 5 12.79 1.03 -12.14
C PHE A 5 13.37 2.44 -12.13
N LEU A 6 14.43 2.62 -12.90
CA LEU A 6 15.09 3.89 -13.12
C LEU A 6 15.07 4.16 -14.63
N PHE A 7 14.73 5.38 -15.02
CA PHE A 7 14.93 5.79 -16.40
C PHE A 7 16.40 6.21 -16.56
N GLU A 8 17.17 5.53 -17.41
CA GLU A 8 18.60 5.87 -17.60
C GLU A 8 18.79 7.28 -18.20
N HIS A 9 17.82 7.73 -19.01
CA HIS A 9 17.88 9.02 -19.72
C HIS A 9 17.09 10.14 -19.04
N SER A 10 16.50 9.88 -17.86
CA SER A 10 15.76 10.87 -17.08
C SER A 10 15.95 10.53 -15.61
N GLN A 11 16.32 11.49 -14.74
CA GLN A 11 16.54 11.22 -13.30
C GLN A 11 15.27 10.85 -12.50
N VAL A 12 14.30 10.23 -13.16
CA VAL A 12 13.04 9.74 -12.61
C VAL A 12 13.24 8.30 -12.14
N ARG A 13 12.93 8.08 -10.86
CA ARG A 13 12.85 6.77 -10.22
C ARG A 13 11.39 6.41 -10.05
N GLY A 14 11.02 5.23 -10.50
CA GLY A 14 9.68 4.67 -10.34
C GLY A 14 9.69 3.41 -9.49
N ALA A 15 8.52 3.07 -8.97
CA ALA A 15 8.28 1.81 -8.29
C ALA A 15 6.91 1.29 -8.71
N TRP A 16 6.88 0.01 -9.07
CA TRP A 16 5.69 -0.75 -9.40
C TRP A 16 5.35 -1.67 -8.22
N VAL A 17 4.10 -1.60 -7.76
CA VAL A 17 3.60 -2.47 -6.69
C VAL A 17 2.37 -3.20 -7.19
N GLN A 18 2.34 -4.51 -7.00
CA GLN A 18 1.19 -5.35 -7.29
C GLN A 18 0.86 -6.18 -6.05
N LEU A 19 -0.28 -5.90 -5.42
CA LEU A 19 -0.71 -6.55 -4.18
C LEU A 19 -1.77 -7.65 -4.40
N GLY A 20 -1.89 -8.21 -5.61
CA GLY A 20 -3.00 -9.09 -6.00
C GLY A 20 -3.41 -10.16 -4.98
N GLU A 21 -2.51 -11.05 -4.58
CA GLU A 21 -2.82 -12.09 -3.59
C GLU A 21 -2.94 -11.55 -2.16
N SER A 22 -1.97 -10.76 -1.71
CA SER A 22 -1.95 -10.24 -0.34
C SER A 22 -3.17 -9.36 -0.02
N PHE A 23 -3.62 -8.56 -0.97
CA PHE A 23 -4.84 -7.76 -0.84
C PHE A 23 -6.10 -8.64 -0.81
N LYS A 24 -6.13 -9.71 -1.61
CA LYS A 24 -7.24 -10.66 -1.63
C LYS A 24 -7.33 -11.47 -0.33
N GLU A 25 -6.20 -11.82 0.29
CA GLU A 25 -6.17 -12.43 1.62
C GLU A 25 -6.70 -11.48 2.71
N ILE A 26 -6.24 -10.23 2.74
CA ILE A 26 -6.68 -9.23 3.74
C ILE A 26 -8.18 -8.96 3.60
N THR A 27 -8.66 -8.75 2.37
CA THR A 27 -10.07 -8.46 2.09
C THR A 27 -10.97 -9.71 2.16
N GLY A 28 -10.37 -10.90 2.23
CA GLY A 28 -11.07 -12.18 2.47
C GLY A 28 -11.23 -12.51 3.95
N GLN A 29 -10.49 -11.88 4.86
CA GLN A 29 -10.59 -12.11 6.31
C GLN A 29 -11.86 -11.52 6.93
N ALA A 30 -12.41 -10.45 6.34
CA ALA A 30 -13.66 -9.86 6.78
C ALA A 30 -14.44 -9.26 5.61
N PRO A 31 -15.78 -9.25 5.66
CA PRO A 31 -16.61 -8.61 4.65
C PRO A 31 -16.53 -7.09 4.79
N TYR A 32 -15.48 -6.49 4.23
CA TYR A 32 -15.35 -5.05 4.11
C TYR A 32 -16.25 -4.50 3.00
N PRO A 33 -16.96 -3.37 3.22
CA PRO A 33 -17.63 -2.63 2.16
C PRO A 33 -16.65 -2.23 1.05
N ASP A 34 -17.13 -2.11 -0.19
CA ASP A 34 -16.27 -1.84 -1.34
C ASP A 34 -15.45 -0.55 -1.19
N SER A 35 -16.03 0.51 -0.61
CA SER A 35 -15.31 1.75 -0.32
C SER A 35 -14.15 1.58 0.67
N VAL A 36 -14.29 0.67 1.64
CA VAL A 36 -13.23 0.37 2.61
C VAL A 36 -12.14 -0.48 1.97
N ARG A 37 -12.56 -1.42 1.11
CA ARG A 37 -11.67 -2.27 0.33
C ARG A 37 -10.74 -1.43 -0.56
N GLU A 38 -11.28 -0.45 -1.28
CA GLU A 38 -10.48 0.48 -2.09
C GLU A 38 -9.47 1.26 -1.25
N LEU A 39 -9.90 1.89 -0.16
CA LEU A 39 -9.02 2.66 0.73
C LEU A 39 -7.92 1.81 1.37
N LEU A 40 -8.22 0.57 1.76
CA LEU A 40 -7.23 -0.38 2.27
C LEU A 40 -6.20 -0.73 1.18
N GLY A 41 -6.64 -0.92 -0.06
CA GLY A 41 -5.77 -1.21 -1.20
C GLY A 41 -4.82 -0.06 -1.47
N GLU A 42 -5.35 1.16 -1.55
CA GLU A 42 -4.56 2.39 -1.73
C GLU A 42 -3.55 2.58 -0.59
N SER A 43 -3.98 2.41 0.66
CA SER A 43 -3.15 2.53 1.85
C SER A 43 -2.00 1.52 1.87
N LEU A 44 -2.26 0.27 1.47
CA LEU A 44 -1.24 -0.78 1.38
C LEU A 44 -0.23 -0.46 0.28
N VAL A 45 -0.68 -0.04 -0.92
CA VAL A 45 0.21 0.35 -2.02
C VAL A 45 1.07 1.55 -1.59
N ALA A 46 0.46 2.56 -0.98
CA ALA A 46 1.15 3.75 -0.47
C ALA A 46 2.21 3.37 0.58
N SER A 47 1.89 2.46 1.51
CA SER A 47 2.82 1.98 2.53
C SER A 47 4.04 1.28 1.91
N VAL A 48 3.82 0.44 0.90
CA VAL A 48 4.92 -0.26 0.20
C VAL A 48 5.77 0.72 -0.60
N LEU A 49 5.15 1.69 -1.27
CA LEU A 49 5.86 2.74 -1.98
C LEU A 49 6.70 3.61 -1.03
N MET A 50 6.13 4.04 0.10
CA MET A 50 6.84 4.79 1.14
C MET A 50 7.99 3.98 1.73
N SER A 51 7.76 2.70 2.02
CA SER A 51 8.80 1.78 2.49
C SER A 51 9.98 1.70 1.51
N SER A 52 9.71 1.73 0.20
CA SER A 52 10.78 1.75 -0.80
C SER A 52 11.64 3.02 -0.78
N THR A 53 11.08 4.15 -0.37
CA THR A 53 11.79 5.43 -0.27
C THR A 53 12.67 5.50 0.98
N LEU A 54 12.38 4.67 1.99
CA LEU A 54 13.14 4.60 3.23
C LEU A 54 14.44 3.80 3.00
N LYS A 55 15.59 4.43 3.26
CA LYS A 55 16.93 3.82 3.12
C LYS A 55 17.32 2.91 4.30
N PHE A 56 16.39 2.62 5.19
CA PHE A 56 16.64 1.91 6.45
C PHE A 56 15.73 0.70 6.59
N LYS A 57 16.26 -0.38 7.19
CA LYS A 57 15.47 -1.56 7.55
C LYS A 57 14.65 -1.25 8.80
N GLY A 58 13.36 -1.01 8.60
CA GLY A 58 12.40 -0.79 9.67
C GLY A 58 11.00 -1.23 9.26
N THR A 59 10.09 -1.31 10.23
CA THR A 59 8.68 -1.62 9.99
C THR A 59 7.92 -0.32 9.83
N LEU A 60 7.25 -0.13 8.69
CA LEU A 60 6.32 0.98 8.49
C LEU A 60 4.90 0.47 8.78
N SER A 61 4.24 1.02 9.80
CA SER A 61 2.82 0.78 10.03
C SER A 61 2.02 2.01 9.60
N LEU A 62 1.11 1.84 8.65
CA LEU A 62 0.19 2.89 8.25
C LEU A 62 -1.16 2.59 8.89
N GLN A 63 -1.61 3.48 9.77
CA GLN A 63 -2.92 3.41 10.41
C GLN A 63 -3.74 4.62 9.95
N ALA A 64 -4.94 4.36 9.45
CA ALA A 64 -5.91 5.38 9.14
C ALA A 64 -7.03 5.30 10.18
N ALA A 65 -7.25 6.40 10.91
CA ALA A 65 -8.37 6.56 11.84
C ALA A 65 -9.30 7.64 11.28
N GLY A 66 -10.61 7.37 11.26
CA GLY A 66 -11.62 8.33 10.84
C GLY A 66 -12.70 8.49 11.92
N GLU A 67 -13.22 9.70 12.09
CA GLU A 67 -14.31 9.99 13.04
C GLU A 67 -15.72 9.62 12.50
N GLY A 68 -15.82 8.58 11.66
CA GLY A 68 -17.05 8.14 10.98
C GLY A 68 -17.41 6.67 11.26
N THR A 69 -18.29 6.06 10.43
CA THR A 69 -18.73 4.64 10.55
C THR A 69 -17.59 3.61 10.57
N LEU A 70 -16.37 4.03 10.22
CA LEU A 70 -15.11 3.32 10.48
C LEU A 70 -14.40 3.94 11.67
N SER A 71 -14.93 3.73 12.87
CA SER A 71 -14.20 3.98 14.10
C SER A 71 -13.50 2.68 14.49
N THR A 72 -12.18 2.65 14.39
CA THR A 72 -11.34 1.65 15.07
C THR A 72 -11.04 2.09 16.48
#